data_AF-A0A954G6D5-F1
#
_entry.id   AF-A0A954G6D5-F1
#
_cell.length_a   1.000
_cell.length_b   1.000
_cell.length_c   1.000
_cell.angle_alpha   90.00
_cell.angle_beta   90.00
_cell.angle_gamma   90.00
#
_symmetry.space_group_name_H-M   'P 1'
#
loop_
_entity.id
_entity.type
_entity.pdbx_description
1 polymer ?
#
loop_
_entity_poly.entity_id
_entity_poly.type
_entity_poly.pdbx_seq_one_letter_code
_entity_poly.pdbx_strand_id
1 'polypeptide(L)'
;EVSSLSDPRKKRLLKGETAYVGTDLTLMDGNREQSTQDYIDAIPDHLIAYKSIPDDLGRAKSLASVSVQRAGVQRNYQADDFILPVVNHYRPGSHAFGVVPAEAPAEEFNRFGPMNLLFASGFINPGGEKAVHQGEFQLGRNGTPGMNLVFEQPVVNGPGPDIIIFDAQSIAHSLEGDVFHLYPQTDHPVARPMTVRTYDIDGHSEQAQIMTGCRLTQLSPDFADDGTPLPIVARSQLVHQVPSRLFAVGIDLDDMQIPPGGSITGLFLQDAQDDADRIDPVVIVGLPPVK
;
A
#
# COMPACT_ATOMS: atom_id res chain seq x y z
N GLU A 1 -26.46 -11.80 40.92
CA GLU A 1 -27.34 -12.19 39.79
C GLU A 1 -26.91 -11.41 38.57
N VAL A 2 -26.50 -12.10 37.50
CA VAL A 2 -26.15 -11.45 36.23
C VAL A 2 -27.45 -11.35 35.44
N SER A 3 -27.98 -10.14 35.27
CA SER A 3 -29.19 -9.94 34.47
C SER A 3 -28.89 -10.33 33.03
N SER A 4 -29.69 -11.21 32.46
CA SER A 4 -29.65 -11.55 31.05
C SER A 4 -29.72 -10.28 30.21
N LEU A 5 -28.70 -10.04 29.37
CA LEU A 5 -28.79 -9.08 28.28
C LEU A 5 -30.00 -9.47 27.41
N SER A 6 -30.94 -8.54 27.28
CA SER A 6 -32.16 -8.72 26.52
C SER A 6 -31.88 -9.18 25.09
N ASP A 7 -32.78 -9.99 24.52
CA ASP A 7 -32.72 -10.46 23.13
C ASP A 7 -32.35 -9.33 22.15
N PRO A 8 -31.47 -9.60 21.16
CA PRO A 8 -31.06 -8.61 20.19
C PRO A 8 -32.26 -8.10 19.38
N ARG A 9 -32.66 -6.85 19.63
CA ARG A 9 -33.72 -6.18 18.86
C ARG A 9 -33.14 -5.70 17.53
N LYS A 10 -33.58 -6.32 16.44
CA LYS A 10 -33.27 -5.87 15.08
C LYS A 10 -34.25 -4.76 14.71
N LYS A 11 -33.73 -3.60 14.27
CA LYS A 11 -34.51 -2.53 13.67
C LYS A 11 -34.00 -2.30 12.25
N ARG A 12 -34.91 -2.35 11.27
CA ARG A 12 -34.62 -1.99 9.88
C ARG A 12 -34.95 -0.50 9.73
N LEU A 13 -33.98 0.29 9.28
CA LEU A 13 -34.19 1.70 8.96
C LEU A 13 -34.60 1.83 7.49
N LEU A 14 -35.55 2.72 7.23
CA LEU A 14 -35.92 3.18 5.90
C LEU A 14 -35.12 4.44 5.53
N LYS A 15 -35.15 4.84 4.25
CA LYS A 15 -34.40 6.00 3.77
C LYS A 15 -34.81 7.27 4.53
N GLY A 16 -33.85 7.92 5.17
CA GLY A 16 -34.05 9.12 5.98
C GLY A 16 -34.41 8.85 7.46
N GLU A 17 -34.56 7.58 7.86
CA GLU A 17 -34.68 7.23 9.28
C GLU A 17 -33.29 7.08 9.90
N THR A 18 -33.13 7.61 11.11
CA THR A 18 -31.90 7.49 11.89
C THR A 18 -32.18 6.81 13.23
N ALA A 19 -31.16 6.15 13.76
CA ALA A 19 -31.17 5.59 15.09
C ALA A 19 -29.77 5.71 15.69
N TYR A 20 -29.70 5.80 17.02
CA TYR A 20 -28.43 5.77 17.75
C TYR A 20 -28.51 4.77 18.89
N VAL A 21 -27.34 4.33 19.36
CA VAL A 21 -27.22 3.47 20.53
C VAL A 21 -26.90 4.35 21.73
N GLY A 22 -27.79 4.37 22.71
CA GLY A 22 -27.60 5.09 23.96
C GLY A 22 -26.43 4.51 24.78
N THR A 23 -25.97 5.26 25.78
CA THR A 23 -24.91 4.81 26.70
C THR A 23 -25.30 3.56 27.51
N ASP A 24 -26.59 3.23 27.54
CA ASP A 24 -27.15 2.02 28.14
C ASP A 24 -27.31 0.86 27.13
N LEU A 25 -26.69 0.98 25.95
CA LEU A 25 -26.75 0.02 24.84
C LEU A 25 -28.17 -0.19 24.28
N THR A 26 -29.09 0.74 24.53
CA THR A 26 -30.44 0.68 23.94
C THR A 26 -30.50 1.44 22.61
N LEU A 27 -31.20 0.87 21.64
CA LEU A 27 -31.49 1.52 20.36
C LEU A 27 -32.56 2.61 20.56
N MET A 28 -32.24 3.85 20.19
CA MET A 28 -33.12 5.02 20.27
C MET A 28 -33.40 5.60 18.88
N ASP A 29 -34.60 6.17 18.70
CA ASP A 29 -34.98 6.91 17.49
C ASP A 29 -34.19 8.22 17.38
N GLY A 30 -33.55 8.44 16.23
CA GLY A 30 -32.83 9.68 15.97
C GLY A 30 -33.79 10.82 15.65
N ASN A 31 -33.95 11.77 16.58
CA ASN A 31 -34.76 12.98 16.38
C ASN A 31 -33.96 14.26 16.64
N ARG A 32 -32.62 14.17 16.64
CA ARG A 32 -31.74 15.33 16.64
C ARG A 32 -31.59 15.79 15.20
N GLU A 33 -31.73 17.10 14.96
CA GLU A 33 -31.16 17.75 13.78
C GLU A 33 -29.67 17.41 13.73
N GLN A 34 -29.33 16.34 13.00
CA GLN A 34 -27.95 15.93 12.81
C GLN A 34 -27.34 16.87 11.79
N SER A 35 -26.19 17.43 12.18
CA SER A 35 -25.19 17.90 11.23
C SER A 35 -25.03 16.81 10.15
N THR A 36 -25.22 17.17 8.89
CA THR A 36 -25.04 16.29 7.73
C THR A 36 -23.60 15.76 7.60
N GLN A 37 -22.71 16.07 8.55
CA GLN A 37 -21.34 15.57 8.61
C GLN A 37 -21.21 14.18 9.23
N ASP A 38 -22.18 13.71 10.03
CA ASP A 38 -22.09 12.43 10.75
C ASP A 38 -22.75 11.25 10.02
N TYR A 39 -23.52 11.52 8.97
CA TYR A 39 -24.22 10.49 8.20
C TYR A 39 -23.44 10.13 6.94
N ILE A 40 -22.81 8.96 6.97
CA ILE A 40 -22.15 8.40 5.79
C ILE A 40 -23.22 7.64 4.98
N ASP A 41 -23.72 8.29 3.92
CA ASP A 41 -24.80 7.80 3.04
C ASP A 41 -24.40 6.56 2.20
N ALA A 42 -23.10 6.28 2.08
CA ALA A 42 -22.54 5.15 1.34
C ALA A 42 -21.24 4.67 1.98
N ILE A 43 -21.02 3.35 2.05
CA ILE A 43 -19.76 2.81 2.56
C ILE A 43 -18.61 3.35 1.67
N PRO A 44 -17.56 3.98 2.25
CA PRO A 44 -16.48 4.57 1.46
C PRO A 44 -15.83 3.55 0.53
N ASP A 45 -15.34 3.99 -0.63
CA ASP A 45 -14.50 3.16 -1.47
C ASP A 45 -13.10 3.03 -0.85
N HIS A 46 -12.60 1.81 -0.70
CA HIS A 46 -11.32 1.50 -0.03
C HIS A 46 -10.90 0.04 -0.28
N LEU A 47 -9.67 -0.32 0.08
CA LEU A 47 -9.25 -1.71 0.15
C LEU A 47 -9.87 -2.39 1.39
N ILE A 48 -10.68 -3.44 1.18
CA ILE A 48 -11.37 -4.14 2.26
C ILE A 48 -10.50 -5.25 2.85
N ALA A 49 -9.88 -6.05 1.99
CA ALA A 49 -9.12 -7.23 2.39
C ALA A 49 -8.23 -7.72 1.25
N TYR A 50 -7.28 -8.61 1.58
CA TYR A 50 -6.51 -9.36 0.59
C TYR A 50 -6.36 -10.82 1.02
N LYS A 51 -6.02 -11.68 0.05
CA LYS A 51 -5.62 -13.07 0.29
C LYS A 51 -4.21 -13.28 -0.22
N SER A 52 -3.41 -14.01 0.55
CA SER A 52 -2.08 -14.43 0.15
C SER A 52 -2.04 -15.93 -0.15
N ILE A 53 -1.07 -16.33 -0.96
CA ILE A 53 -0.56 -17.70 -0.97
C ILE A 53 0.41 -17.82 0.21
N PRO A 54 0.18 -18.75 1.15
CA PRO A 54 1.04 -18.89 2.32
C PRO A 54 2.32 -19.69 2.00
N ASP A 55 3.34 -19.53 2.84
CA ASP A 55 4.46 -20.48 2.95
C ASP A 55 4.10 -21.69 3.83
N ASP A 56 5.06 -22.61 4.03
CA ASP A 56 4.87 -23.83 4.83
C ASP A 56 4.57 -23.55 6.32
N LEU A 57 4.80 -22.32 6.79
CA LEU A 57 4.49 -21.87 8.15
C LEU A 57 3.17 -21.10 8.23
N GLY A 58 2.42 -20.99 7.12
CA GLY A 58 1.17 -20.24 7.06
C GLY A 58 1.34 -18.73 6.95
N ARG A 59 2.55 -18.23 6.69
CA ARG A 59 2.84 -16.79 6.55
C ARG A 59 2.62 -16.34 5.12
N ALA A 60 2.24 -15.08 4.93
CA ALA A 60 1.96 -14.53 3.61
C ALA A 60 3.24 -14.47 2.75
N LYS A 61 3.30 -15.30 1.70
CA LYS A 61 4.44 -15.36 0.77
C LYS A 61 4.22 -14.48 -0.46
N SER A 62 3.03 -14.56 -1.05
CA SER A 62 2.69 -13.78 -2.25
C SER A 62 1.23 -13.36 -2.27
N LEU A 63 0.93 -12.26 -2.94
CA LEU A 63 -0.44 -11.79 -3.15
C LEU A 63 -1.19 -12.74 -4.10
N ALA A 64 -2.40 -13.14 -3.73
CA ALA A 64 -3.28 -13.96 -4.56
C ALA A 64 -4.46 -13.16 -5.11
N SER A 65 -5.07 -12.33 -4.26
CA SER A 65 -6.21 -11.48 -4.65
C SER A 65 -6.41 -10.33 -3.67
N VAL A 66 -7.09 -9.29 -4.15
CA VAL A 66 -7.57 -8.18 -3.33
C VAL A 66 -9.10 -8.05 -3.46
N SER A 67 -9.72 -7.59 -2.38
CA SER A 67 -11.13 -7.21 -2.33
C SER A 67 -11.20 -5.72 -2.03
N VAL A 68 -11.81 -4.96 -2.93
CA VAL A 68 -11.94 -3.50 -2.83
C VAL A 68 -13.41 -3.08 -2.93
N GLN A 69 -13.76 -1.95 -2.34
CA GLN A 69 -15.01 -1.26 -2.60
C GLN A 69 -14.79 -0.20 -3.66
N ARG A 70 -15.56 -0.27 -4.76
CA ARG A 70 -15.50 0.66 -5.90
C ARG A 70 -16.91 1.02 -6.36
N ALA A 71 -17.25 2.31 -6.34
CA ALA A 71 -18.61 2.84 -6.51
C ALA A 71 -19.62 2.19 -5.54
N GLY A 72 -19.21 1.94 -4.31
CA GLY A 72 -20.04 1.26 -3.30
C GLY A 72 -20.27 -0.23 -3.55
N VAL A 73 -19.65 -0.83 -4.58
CA VAL A 73 -19.75 -2.26 -4.90
C VAL A 73 -18.44 -2.96 -4.55
N GLN A 74 -18.53 -4.04 -3.76
CA GLN A 74 -17.38 -4.89 -3.50
C GLN A 74 -16.97 -5.66 -4.76
N ARG A 75 -15.69 -5.56 -5.12
CA ARG A 75 -15.08 -6.23 -6.27
C ARG A 75 -13.84 -7.01 -5.82
N ASN A 76 -13.63 -8.16 -6.45
CA ASN A 76 -12.48 -9.01 -6.19
C ASN A 76 -11.62 -9.10 -7.46
N TYR A 77 -10.32 -8.86 -7.31
CA TYR A 77 -9.34 -8.97 -8.38
C TYR A 77 -8.33 -10.06 -8.00
N GLN A 78 -8.05 -10.96 -8.94
CA GLN A 78 -7.10 -12.06 -8.81
C GLN A 78 -5.72 -11.66 -9.35
N ALA A 79 -4.72 -12.50 -9.09
CA ALA A 79 -3.34 -12.30 -9.58
C ALA A 79 -3.24 -11.94 -11.08
N ASP A 80 -4.03 -12.60 -11.92
CA ASP A 80 -4.02 -12.40 -13.37
C ASP A 80 -4.70 -11.10 -13.82
N ASP A 81 -5.41 -10.41 -12.92
CA ASP A 81 -6.05 -9.12 -13.20
C ASP A 81 -5.09 -7.94 -13.00
N PHE A 82 -4.00 -8.14 -12.26
CA PHE A 82 -3.13 -7.05 -11.81
C PHE A 82 -2.26 -6.47 -12.92
N ILE A 83 -2.10 -5.15 -12.86
CA ILE A 83 -1.21 -4.38 -13.71
C ILE A 83 0.09 -4.18 -12.94
N LEU A 84 1.15 -4.91 -13.32
CA LEU A 84 2.43 -4.81 -12.63
C LEU A 84 3.24 -3.61 -13.13
N PRO A 85 3.94 -2.90 -12.23
CA PRO A 85 4.92 -1.91 -12.61
C PRO A 85 6.31 -2.54 -12.81
N VAL A 86 7.13 -1.82 -13.57
CA VAL A 86 8.57 -2.00 -13.69
C VAL A 86 9.25 -0.95 -12.83
N VAL A 87 10.21 -1.37 -12.00
CA VAL A 87 11.14 -0.44 -11.35
C VAL A 87 12.29 -0.16 -12.31
N ASN A 88 12.53 1.11 -12.63
CA ASN A 88 13.64 1.52 -13.49
C ASN A 88 14.52 2.62 -12.88
N HIS A 89 14.21 3.04 -11.65
CA HIS A 89 15.04 3.92 -10.85
C HIS A 89 14.75 3.70 -9.38
N TYR A 90 15.81 3.70 -8.59
CA TYR A 90 15.74 3.61 -7.14
C TYR A 90 16.95 4.31 -6.52
N ARG A 91 16.70 5.15 -5.52
CA ARG A 91 17.69 5.82 -4.70
C ARG A 91 17.33 5.61 -3.23
N PRO A 92 18.14 4.86 -2.47
CA PRO A 92 17.82 4.45 -1.10
C PRO A 92 17.86 5.62 -0.12
N GLY A 93 17.01 5.52 0.92
CA GLY A 93 17.02 6.40 2.09
C GLY A 93 17.82 5.84 3.27
N SER A 94 18.21 4.56 3.21
CA SER A 94 18.96 3.86 4.25
C SER A 94 20.00 2.90 3.65
N HIS A 95 20.79 2.22 4.49
CA HIS A 95 21.78 1.24 4.01
C HIS A 95 21.17 -0.13 3.68
N ALA A 96 20.07 -0.50 4.34
CA ALA A 96 19.26 -1.64 3.96
C ALA A 96 18.34 -1.17 2.83
N PHE A 97 18.44 -1.76 1.64
CA PHE A 97 17.80 -1.20 0.45
C PHE A 97 16.93 -2.21 -0.31
N GLY A 98 17.05 -3.49 0.03
CA GLY A 98 16.33 -4.55 -0.64
C GLY A 98 15.92 -5.65 0.30
N VAL A 99 14.86 -6.35 -0.11
CA VAL A 99 14.33 -7.53 0.57
C VAL A 99 14.24 -8.69 -0.42
N VAL A 100 14.62 -9.88 0.04
CA VAL A 100 14.56 -11.12 -0.73
C VAL A 100 14.03 -12.26 0.15
N PRO A 101 13.48 -13.35 -0.41
CA PRO A 101 13.09 -14.49 0.41
C PRO A 101 14.30 -15.04 1.17
N ALA A 102 14.13 -15.49 2.41
CA ALA A 102 15.26 -15.90 3.25
C ALA A 102 16.17 -16.99 2.63
N GLU A 103 15.55 -17.88 1.86
CA GLU A 103 16.17 -19.04 1.19
C GLU A 103 16.66 -18.74 -0.24
N ALA A 104 16.44 -17.53 -0.75
CA ALA A 104 16.90 -17.12 -2.08
C ALA A 104 18.36 -16.61 -2.05
N PRO A 105 19.08 -16.66 -3.18
CA PRO A 105 20.28 -15.86 -3.40
C PRO A 105 20.04 -14.38 -3.09
N ALA A 106 21.09 -13.71 -2.61
CA ALA A 106 21.01 -12.34 -2.11
C ALA A 106 20.66 -11.31 -3.17
N GLU A 107 21.13 -11.58 -4.38
CA GLU A 107 21.02 -10.73 -5.55
C GLU A 107 19.71 -11.00 -6.31
N GLU A 108 18.95 -12.02 -5.90
CA GLU A 108 17.68 -12.33 -6.52
C GLU A 108 16.68 -11.21 -6.19
N PHE A 109 15.89 -10.77 -7.16
CA PHE A 109 14.82 -9.78 -6.96
C PHE A 109 15.21 -8.32 -6.62
N ASN A 110 16.46 -8.01 -6.23
CA ASN A 110 16.91 -6.62 -6.05
C ASN A 110 17.51 -6.02 -7.32
N ARG A 111 16.74 -6.02 -8.41
CA ARG A 111 17.14 -5.48 -9.72
C ARG A 111 16.05 -4.65 -10.36
N PHE A 112 16.45 -3.68 -11.18
CA PHE A 112 15.50 -3.02 -12.08
C PHE A 112 14.84 -4.06 -13.01
N GLY A 113 13.57 -3.82 -13.32
CA GLY A 113 12.73 -4.76 -14.03
C GLY A 113 11.32 -4.87 -13.43
N PRO A 114 10.52 -5.82 -13.96
CA PRO A 114 9.15 -6.03 -13.49
C PRO A 114 9.12 -6.38 -12.01
N MET A 115 8.24 -5.72 -11.27
CA MET A 115 7.83 -6.18 -9.95
C MET A 115 7.08 -7.51 -10.07
N ASN A 116 6.93 -8.20 -8.95
CA ASN A 116 6.20 -9.45 -8.86
C ASN A 116 5.29 -9.43 -7.62
N LEU A 117 4.56 -10.51 -7.40
CA LEU A 117 3.58 -10.61 -6.31
C LEU A 117 4.16 -11.17 -5.01
N LEU A 118 5.48 -11.40 -4.91
CA LEU A 118 6.12 -11.85 -3.67
C LEU A 118 6.23 -10.69 -2.68
N PHE A 119 5.83 -10.91 -1.43
CA PHE A 119 5.97 -9.89 -0.38
C PHE A 119 7.43 -9.72 0.10
N ALA A 120 8.25 -10.76 -0.02
CA ALA A 120 9.68 -10.66 0.31
C ALA A 120 10.51 -10.47 -0.97
N SER A 121 10.25 -9.40 -1.74
CA SER A 121 10.94 -9.13 -3.00
C SER A 121 11.03 -7.63 -3.30
N GLY A 122 12.16 -7.19 -3.86
CA GLY A 122 12.30 -5.85 -4.43
C GLY A 122 13.02 -4.87 -3.52
N PHE A 123 12.95 -3.59 -3.88
CA PHE A 123 13.63 -2.52 -3.15
C PHE A 123 12.73 -1.97 -2.04
N ILE A 124 13.32 -1.73 -0.87
CA ILE A 124 12.64 -1.22 0.33
C ILE A 124 13.37 0.03 0.83
N ASN A 125 12.87 0.76 1.82
CA ASN A 125 13.52 1.97 2.33
C ASN A 125 13.92 3.00 1.21
N PRO A 126 13.02 3.36 0.27
CA PRO A 126 13.34 4.37 -0.72
C PRO A 126 13.66 5.70 -0.02
N GLY A 127 14.50 6.51 -0.65
CA GLY A 127 14.75 7.86 -0.19
C GLY A 127 13.53 8.76 -0.38
N GLY A 128 13.61 9.98 0.14
CA GLY A 128 12.52 10.91 -0.01
C GLY A 128 12.81 12.27 0.59
N GLU A 129 11.74 13.03 0.83
CA GLU A 129 11.79 14.41 1.29
C GLU A 129 10.61 14.68 2.24
N LYS A 130 10.85 15.52 3.25
CA LYS A 130 9.79 15.90 4.20
C LYS A 130 8.63 16.65 3.55
N ALA A 131 8.97 17.57 2.67
CA ALA A 131 8.00 18.27 1.86
C ALA A 131 7.81 17.52 0.53
N VAL A 132 6.64 17.70 -0.08
CA VAL A 132 6.39 17.23 -1.44
C VAL A 132 7.42 17.85 -2.39
N HIS A 133 8.13 17.00 -3.15
CA HIS A 133 9.15 17.38 -4.11
C HIS A 133 8.61 18.38 -5.13
N GLN A 134 9.45 19.35 -5.49
CA GLN A 134 9.13 20.38 -6.47
C GLN A 134 10.08 20.26 -7.66
N GLY A 135 9.52 20.13 -8.86
CA GLY A 135 10.27 20.05 -10.11
C GLY A 135 10.32 18.65 -10.70
N GLU A 136 11.27 18.44 -11.61
CA GLU A 136 11.41 17.19 -12.35
C GLU A 136 12.24 16.15 -11.58
N PHE A 137 11.77 14.90 -11.61
CA PHE A 137 12.53 13.77 -11.09
C PHE A 137 13.71 13.44 -12.00
N GLN A 138 14.91 13.45 -11.44
CA GLN A 138 16.11 13.01 -12.14
C GLN A 138 16.28 11.51 -11.90
N LEU A 139 16.34 10.72 -12.97
CA LEU A 139 16.56 9.28 -12.87
C LEU A 139 18.05 8.91 -12.92
N GLY A 140 18.35 7.64 -12.67
CA GLY A 140 19.70 7.08 -12.67
C GLY A 140 20.41 7.14 -11.31
N ARG A 141 21.70 6.74 -11.31
CA ARG A 141 22.49 6.47 -10.10
C ARG A 141 22.56 7.63 -9.12
N ASN A 142 22.62 8.87 -9.59
CA ASN A 142 22.71 10.07 -8.76
C ASN A 142 21.41 10.88 -8.77
N GLY A 143 20.31 10.26 -9.18
CA GLY A 143 19.01 10.89 -9.31
C GLY A 143 18.35 11.26 -7.99
N THR A 144 17.12 11.75 -8.11
CA THR A 144 16.25 12.14 -7.01
C THR A 144 16.03 10.95 -6.05
N PRO A 145 16.13 11.13 -4.73
CA PRO A 145 15.81 10.08 -3.76
C PRO A 145 14.39 9.53 -3.97
N GLY A 146 14.20 8.21 -3.92
CA GLY A 146 12.89 7.57 -4.11
C GLY A 146 12.91 6.38 -5.06
N MET A 147 11.75 5.99 -5.54
CA MET A 147 11.55 4.86 -6.45
C MET A 147 10.64 5.27 -7.60
N ASN A 148 11.07 4.99 -8.84
CA ASN A 148 10.25 5.20 -10.03
C ASN A 148 9.63 3.88 -10.50
N LEU A 149 8.33 3.92 -10.75
CA LEU A 149 7.50 2.82 -11.19
C LEU A 149 6.84 3.17 -12.52
N VAL A 150 6.91 2.25 -13.49
CA VAL A 150 6.25 2.39 -14.79
C VAL A 150 5.34 1.19 -15.01
N PHE A 151 4.03 1.39 -15.09
CA PHE A 151 3.08 0.31 -15.30
C PHE A 151 3.18 -0.26 -16.72
N GLU A 152 3.09 -1.60 -16.85
CA GLU A 152 3.13 -2.28 -18.15
C GLU A 152 2.01 -1.83 -19.10
N GLN A 153 0.88 -1.42 -18.53
CA GLN A 153 -0.20 -0.72 -19.22
C GLN A 153 -0.72 0.41 -18.34
N PRO A 154 -1.28 1.50 -18.92
CA PRO A 154 -1.79 2.60 -18.11
C PRO A 154 -2.85 2.15 -17.11
N VAL A 155 -2.78 2.66 -15.89
CA VAL A 155 -3.83 2.49 -14.88
C VAL A 155 -4.87 3.59 -15.11
N VAL A 156 -6.09 3.18 -15.41
CA VAL A 156 -7.20 4.08 -15.76
C VAL A 156 -8.01 4.38 -14.51
N ASN A 157 -8.20 5.67 -14.23
CA ASN A 157 -9.01 6.14 -13.12
C ASN A 157 -10.47 5.69 -13.30
N GLY A 158 -10.96 4.94 -12.32
CA GLY A 158 -12.37 4.68 -12.11
C GLY A 158 -12.73 4.81 -10.63
N PRO A 159 -14.01 4.69 -10.25
CA PRO A 159 -14.44 4.93 -8.86
C PRO A 159 -13.67 4.10 -7.83
N GLY A 160 -13.14 4.73 -6.79
CA GLY A 160 -12.42 4.07 -5.70
C GLY A 160 -10.99 3.65 -6.05
N PRO A 161 -10.36 2.79 -5.23
CA PRO A 161 -8.97 2.43 -5.43
C PRO A 161 -8.67 1.87 -6.82
N ASP A 162 -7.63 2.43 -7.44
CA ASP A 162 -7.07 2.03 -8.73
C ASP A 162 -5.72 1.36 -8.58
N ILE A 163 -4.98 1.65 -7.50
CA ILE A 163 -3.65 1.09 -7.23
C ILE A 163 -3.64 0.58 -5.80
N ILE A 164 -3.05 -0.59 -5.56
CA ILE A 164 -2.81 -1.12 -4.22
C ILE A 164 -1.32 -1.13 -3.95
N ILE A 165 -0.92 -0.59 -2.80
CA ILE A 165 0.47 -0.61 -2.32
C ILE A 165 0.50 -1.38 -1.01
N PHE A 166 1.42 -2.34 -0.91
CA PHE A 166 1.73 -3.06 0.31
C PHE A 166 3.05 -2.59 0.89
N ASP A 167 3.02 -2.31 2.18
CA ASP A 167 4.17 -1.93 3.00
C ASP A 167 4.50 -3.06 4.00
N ALA A 168 5.78 -3.43 4.10
CA ALA A 168 6.24 -4.52 4.96
C ALA A 168 6.76 -4.02 6.31
N GLN A 169 5.87 -3.52 7.15
CA GLN A 169 6.23 -2.93 8.44
C GLN A 169 6.73 -3.96 9.46
N SER A 170 7.93 -3.74 10.01
CA SER A 170 8.49 -4.57 11.09
C SER A 170 7.53 -4.65 12.28
N ILE A 171 7.34 -5.83 12.89
CA ILE A 171 6.44 -5.97 14.06
C ILE A 171 6.85 -5.12 15.27
N ALA A 172 8.09 -4.63 15.30
CA ALA A 172 8.62 -3.78 16.35
C ALA A 172 8.34 -2.28 16.13
N HIS A 173 7.86 -1.89 14.94
CA HIS A 173 7.58 -0.51 14.57
C HIS A 173 6.10 -0.15 14.84
N SER A 174 5.74 1.07 14.46
CA SER A 174 4.39 1.63 14.56
C SER A 174 3.33 0.71 13.94
N LEU A 175 2.12 0.72 14.51
CA LEU A 175 0.97 0.01 13.97
C LEU A 175 0.21 0.85 12.94
N GLU A 176 0.53 2.13 12.83
CA GLU A 176 -0.10 3.09 11.94
C GLU A 176 0.51 3.09 10.53
N GLY A 177 1.74 2.57 10.39
CA GLY A 177 2.48 2.47 9.13
C GLY A 177 3.28 3.71 8.79
N ASP A 178 4.08 3.63 7.73
CA ASP A 178 5.00 4.71 7.34
C ASP A 178 4.33 5.68 6.36
N VAL A 179 4.63 6.97 6.50
CA VAL A 179 4.07 8.02 5.64
C VAL A 179 4.91 8.17 4.38
N PHE A 180 4.26 8.33 3.23
CA PHE A 180 4.95 8.47 1.94
C PHE A 180 4.22 9.40 0.98
N HIS A 181 4.95 9.88 -0.02
CA HIS A 181 4.44 10.72 -1.12
C HIS A 181 4.38 9.91 -2.40
N LEU A 182 3.30 10.13 -3.17
CA LEU A 182 3.12 9.59 -4.50
C LEU A 182 2.99 10.73 -5.51
N TYR A 183 3.63 10.55 -6.67
CA TYR A 183 3.62 11.51 -7.77
C TYR A 183 3.15 10.80 -9.05
N PRO A 184 1.99 11.17 -9.61
CA PRO A 184 1.46 10.53 -10.81
C PRO A 184 2.31 10.90 -12.04
N GLN A 185 2.67 9.91 -12.85
CA GLN A 185 3.23 10.12 -14.19
C GLN A 185 2.10 10.14 -15.21
N THR A 186 1.78 11.33 -15.70
CA THR A 186 0.66 11.57 -16.60
C THR A 186 0.82 12.88 -17.34
N ASP A 187 0.15 13.00 -18.49
CA ASP A 187 0.05 14.26 -19.25
C ASP A 187 -1.10 15.16 -18.76
N HIS A 188 -1.87 14.72 -17.74
CA HIS A 188 -2.96 15.51 -17.20
C HIS A 188 -2.44 16.76 -16.46
N PRO A 189 -2.78 17.98 -16.92
CA PRO A 189 -2.12 19.21 -16.47
C PRO A 189 -2.49 19.64 -15.05
N VAL A 190 -3.56 19.04 -14.49
CA VAL A 190 -4.02 19.32 -13.12
C VAL A 190 -3.60 18.24 -12.13
N ALA A 191 -2.91 17.19 -12.59
CA ALA A 191 -2.46 16.11 -11.73
C ALA A 191 -1.58 16.65 -10.61
N ARG A 192 -1.77 16.12 -9.40
CA ARG A 192 -1.02 16.54 -8.21
C ARG A 192 -0.48 15.35 -7.46
N PRO A 193 0.66 15.52 -6.78
CA PRO A 193 1.11 14.53 -5.82
C PRO A 193 0.15 14.45 -4.63
N MET A 194 0.16 13.29 -3.97
CA MET A 194 -0.56 13.06 -2.72
C MET A 194 0.40 12.56 -1.65
N THR A 195 0.00 12.73 -0.38
CA THR A 195 0.69 12.15 0.76
C THR A 195 -0.23 11.13 1.41
N VAL A 196 0.21 9.88 1.49
CA VAL A 196 -0.49 8.80 2.16
C VAL A 196 -0.05 8.79 3.62
N ARG A 197 -1.03 8.89 4.53
CA ARG A 197 -0.80 8.94 5.99
C ARG A 197 -1.50 7.84 6.75
N THR A 198 -2.43 7.15 6.10
CA THR A 198 -3.32 6.19 6.70
C THR A 198 -3.43 5.02 5.73
N TYR A 199 -3.40 3.82 6.28
CA TYR A 199 -3.58 2.59 5.54
C TYR A 199 -5.02 2.10 5.70
N ASP A 200 -5.54 1.44 4.68
CA ASP A 200 -6.82 0.75 4.77
C ASP A 200 -6.71 -0.51 5.64
N ILE A 201 -5.54 -1.16 5.57
CA ILE A 201 -5.14 -2.30 6.39
C ILE A 201 -3.85 -1.92 7.10
N ASP A 202 -3.93 -1.69 8.40
CA ASP A 202 -2.84 -1.29 9.27
C ASP A 202 -2.57 -2.36 10.36
N GLY A 203 -1.70 -2.06 11.32
CA GLY A 203 -1.36 -2.97 12.42
C GLY A 203 -2.48 -3.24 13.42
N HIS A 204 -3.59 -2.51 13.33
CA HIS A 204 -4.80 -2.73 14.12
C HIS A 204 -5.84 -3.60 13.40
N SER A 205 -5.67 -3.79 12.10
CA SER A 205 -6.60 -4.52 11.24
C SER A 205 -6.42 -6.03 11.38
N GLU A 206 -7.53 -6.79 11.43
CA GLU A 206 -7.48 -8.27 11.48
C GLU A 206 -6.91 -8.87 10.18
N GLN A 207 -6.96 -8.09 9.10
CA GLN A 207 -6.46 -8.44 7.77
C GLN A 207 -4.94 -8.32 7.65
N ALA A 208 -4.24 -7.69 8.61
CA ALA A 208 -2.78 -7.52 8.55
C ALA A 208 -2.07 -8.85 8.84
N GLN A 209 -1.61 -9.51 7.77
CA GLN A 209 -0.95 -10.82 7.88
C GLN A 209 0.55 -10.68 8.12
N ILE A 210 1.13 -11.69 8.76
CA ILE A 210 2.58 -11.81 8.92
C ILE A 210 3.21 -12.26 7.62
N MET A 211 4.20 -11.51 7.15
CA MET A 211 4.99 -11.79 5.95
C MET A 211 5.87 -13.04 6.16
N THR A 212 6.14 -13.75 5.06
CA THR A 212 7.15 -14.82 5.02
C THR A 212 8.53 -14.31 5.45
N GLY A 213 9.39 -15.24 5.89
CA GLY A 213 10.75 -14.90 6.31
C GLY A 213 11.56 -14.31 5.16
N CYS A 214 12.28 -13.22 5.43
CA CYS A 214 13.06 -12.52 4.44
C CYS A 214 14.52 -12.32 4.87
N ARG A 215 15.31 -11.80 3.94
CA ARG A 215 16.66 -11.33 4.15
C ARG A 215 16.75 -9.91 3.65
N LEU A 216 17.37 -9.04 4.44
CA LEU A 216 17.64 -7.66 4.04
C LEU A 216 19.00 -7.58 3.36
N THR A 217 19.06 -6.88 2.24
CA THR A 217 20.28 -6.65 1.49
C THR A 217 20.85 -5.27 1.79
N GLN A 218 22.16 -5.23 2.01
CA GLN A 218 22.90 -4.02 2.35
C GLN A 218 23.54 -3.43 1.11
N LEU A 219 23.43 -2.11 0.94
CA LEU A 219 23.86 -1.40 -0.25
C LEU A 219 25.39 -1.42 -0.41
N SER A 220 25.85 -1.88 -1.58
CA SER A 220 27.23 -1.75 -2.04
C SER A 220 27.50 -0.34 -2.59
N PRO A 221 28.76 0.16 -2.56
CA PRO A 221 29.13 1.31 -3.38
C PRO A 221 29.00 1.08 -4.89
N ASP A 222 28.91 -0.18 -5.32
CA ASP A 222 28.82 -0.61 -6.71
C ASP A 222 27.38 -0.67 -7.23
N PHE A 223 27.25 -0.50 -8.55
CA PHE A 223 25.97 -0.51 -9.27
C PHE A 223 26.15 -1.36 -10.54
N ALA A 224 25.06 -1.97 -11.01
CA ALA A 224 25.04 -2.61 -12.32
C ALA A 224 25.08 -1.55 -13.44
N ASP A 225 25.29 -2.02 -14.68
CA ASP A 225 25.39 -1.14 -15.86
C ASP A 225 24.11 -0.33 -16.12
N ASP A 226 22.94 -0.87 -15.74
CA ASP A 226 21.64 -0.18 -15.82
C ASP A 226 21.38 0.80 -14.67
N GLY A 227 22.31 0.92 -13.73
CA GLY A 227 22.18 1.77 -12.55
C GLY A 227 21.47 1.10 -11.38
N THR A 228 21.14 -0.18 -11.45
CA THR A 228 20.62 -0.96 -10.32
C THR A 228 21.64 -0.95 -9.17
N PRO A 229 21.24 -0.60 -7.92
CA PRO A 229 22.11 -0.74 -6.76
C PRO A 229 22.39 -2.22 -6.45
N LEU A 230 23.66 -2.55 -6.17
CA LEU A 230 24.07 -3.94 -5.91
C LEU A 230 24.21 -4.22 -4.41
N PRO A 231 23.97 -5.47 -3.97
CA PRO A 231 24.16 -5.84 -2.56
C PRO A 231 25.63 -6.11 -2.22
N ILE A 232 26.03 -5.93 -0.96
CA ILE A 232 27.31 -6.41 -0.45
C ILE A 232 27.24 -7.93 -0.30
N VAL A 233 27.86 -8.67 -1.24
CA VAL A 233 27.87 -10.14 -1.24
C VAL A 233 28.74 -10.73 -0.12
N ALA A 234 29.82 -10.03 0.28
CA ALA A 234 30.83 -10.55 1.22
C ALA A 234 30.49 -10.40 2.71
N ARG A 235 29.53 -9.54 3.08
CA ARG A 235 29.12 -9.37 4.48
C ARG A 235 27.95 -10.30 4.77
N SER A 236 28.08 -11.06 5.85
CA SER A 236 27.02 -11.82 6.51
C SER A 236 25.69 -11.08 6.38
N GLN A 237 24.84 -11.61 5.52
CA GLN A 237 23.54 -11.04 5.26
C GLN A 237 22.66 -11.47 6.40
N LEU A 238 22.28 -10.52 7.24
CA LEU A 238 21.39 -10.78 8.35
C LEU A 238 20.11 -11.38 7.75
N VAL A 239 19.90 -12.68 7.97
CA VAL A 239 18.61 -13.31 7.76
C VAL A 239 17.72 -12.74 8.85
N HIS A 240 17.11 -11.60 8.55
CA HIS A 240 16.13 -10.98 9.42
C HIS A 240 14.86 -11.82 9.31
N GLN A 241 14.76 -12.80 10.20
CA GLN A 241 13.48 -13.43 10.51
C GLN A 241 12.62 -12.53 11.42
N VAL A 242 12.98 -11.25 11.57
CA VAL A 242 12.11 -10.29 12.24
C VAL A 242 10.82 -10.27 11.43
N PRO A 243 9.69 -10.72 11.99
CA PRO A 243 8.46 -10.76 11.22
C PRO A 243 8.07 -9.33 10.82
N SER A 244 7.62 -9.15 9.58
CA SER A 244 6.90 -7.94 9.19
C SER A 244 5.41 -8.25 9.13
N ARG A 245 4.58 -7.25 9.47
CA ARG A 245 3.17 -7.21 9.09
C ARG A 245 3.06 -6.57 7.72
N LEU A 246 2.09 -7.02 6.94
CA LEU A 246 1.76 -6.42 5.66
C LEU A 246 0.65 -5.41 5.87
N PHE A 247 1.00 -4.14 5.74
CA PHE A 247 0.03 -3.05 5.67
C PHE A 247 -0.30 -2.80 4.21
N ALA A 248 -1.50 -2.30 3.94
CA ALA A 248 -1.95 -2.09 2.58
C ALA A 248 -2.88 -0.89 2.48
N VAL A 249 -2.77 -0.18 1.36
CA VAL A 249 -3.59 0.99 1.06
C VAL A 249 -4.07 0.93 -0.38
N GLY A 250 -5.35 1.22 -0.58
CA GLY A 250 -5.92 1.53 -1.87
C GLY A 250 -5.74 3.01 -2.20
N ILE A 251 -5.16 3.29 -3.36
CA ILE A 251 -4.94 4.63 -3.87
C ILE A 251 -5.99 4.91 -4.94
N ASP A 252 -6.82 5.91 -4.70
CA ASP A 252 -7.77 6.45 -5.66
C ASP A 252 -7.06 7.54 -6.50
N LEU A 253 -7.13 7.45 -7.83
CA LEU A 253 -6.51 8.45 -8.69
C LEU A 253 -7.24 9.81 -8.66
N ASP A 254 -8.48 9.87 -8.15
CA ASP A 254 -9.19 11.13 -7.88
C ASP A 254 -8.43 11.98 -6.85
N ASP A 255 -7.76 11.37 -5.87
CA ASP A 255 -6.95 12.07 -4.86
C ASP A 255 -5.72 12.78 -5.47
N MET A 256 -5.27 12.29 -6.62
CA MET A 256 -4.21 12.89 -7.43
C MET A 256 -4.74 13.81 -8.55
N GLN A 257 -6.04 14.14 -8.54
CA GLN A 257 -6.72 14.98 -9.54
C GLN A 257 -6.65 14.42 -10.97
N ILE A 258 -6.56 13.10 -11.11
CA ILE A 258 -6.76 12.45 -12.42
C ILE A 258 -8.27 12.44 -12.67
N PRO A 259 -8.78 12.90 -13.82
CA PRO A 259 -10.22 12.88 -14.08
C PRO A 259 -10.72 11.44 -14.30
N PRO A 260 -12.02 11.15 -14.09
CA PRO A 260 -12.61 9.86 -14.43
C PRO A 260 -12.32 9.44 -15.88
N GLY A 261 -11.83 8.21 -16.07
CA GLY A 261 -11.40 7.70 -17.38
C GLY A 261 -10.05 8.26 -17.86
N GLY A 262 -9.44 9.20 -17.14
CA GLY A 262 -8.03 9.56 -17.28
C GLY A 262 -7.12 8.43 -16.84
N SER A 263 -5.82 8.57 -17.03
CA SER A 263 -4.87 7.51 -16.67
C SER A 263 -3.50 8.03 -16.27
N ILE A 264 -2.77 7.16 -15.59
CA ILE A 264 -1.34 7.32 -15.31
C ILE A 264 -0.56 6.18 -15.93
N THR A 265 0.68 6.45 -16.34
CA THR A 265 1.61 5.43 -16.84
C THR A 265 2.59 4.95 -15.78
N GLY A 266 2.62 5.60 -14.62
CA GLY A 266 3.60 5.32 -13.59
C GLY A 266 3.42 6.18 -12.36
N LEU A 267 4.24 5.90 -11.35
CA LEU A 267 4.32 6.64 -10.09
C LEU A 267 5.78 6.88 -9.75
N PHE A 268 6.07 8.05 -9.19
CA PHE A 268 7.26 8.20 -8.35
C PHE A 268 6.81 8.07 -6.89
N LEU A 269 7.58 7.32 -6.09
CA LEU A 269 7.32 7.09 -4.67
C LEU A 269 8.50 7.62 -3.86
N GLN A 270 8.21 8.42 -2.84
CA GLN A 270 9.19 8.90 -1.88
C GLN A 270 8.71 8.64 -0.47
N ASP A 271 9.63 8.24 0.40
CA ASP A 271 9.39 8.30 1.84
C ASP A 271 9.13 9.75 2.29
N ALA A 272 8.20 9.96 3.23
CA ALA A 272 7.84 11.32 3.65
C ALA A 272 8.79 11.91 4.71
N GLN A 273 9.81 11.19 5.16
CA GLN A 273 10.82 11.65 6.13
C GLN A 273 10.26 12.40 7.33
N ASP A 274 9.11 12.00 7.80
CA ASP A 274 8.49 12.57 9.00
C ASP A 274 9.06 11.96 10.27
N ASP A 275 9.61 10.75 10.21
CA ASP A 275 10.41 10.11 11.26
C ASP A 275 11.64 9.35 10.72
N ALA A 276 12.15 8.41 11.54
CA ALA A 276 13.35 7.61 11.25
C ALA A 276 13.04 6.30 10.54
N ASP A 277 11.80 5.85 10.58
CA ASP A 277 11.33 4.69 9.84
C ASP A 277 11.15 5.08 8.37
N ARG A 278 11.06 4.08 7.51
CA ARG A 278 11.02 4.26 6.06
C ARG A 278 10.08 3.22 5.49
N ILE A 279 9.20 3.66 4.60
CA ILE A 279 8.31 2.73 3.91
C ILE A 279 9.11 1.60 3.24
N ASP A 280 8.62 0.38 3.37
CA ASP A 280 9.14 -0.84 2.77
C ASP A 280 8.15 -1.36 1.71
N PRO A 281 8.05 -0.69 0.53
CA PRO A 281 7.10 -1.06 -0.50
C PRO A 281 7.48 -2.40 -1.16
N VAL A 282 6.65 -3.43 -0.98
CA VAL A 282 6.97 -4.78 -1.46
C VAL A 282 6.13 -5.21 -2.67
N VAL A 283 4.81 -5.02 -2.61
CA VAL A 283 3.90 -5.35 -3.72
C VAL A 283 3.13 -4.10 -4.09
N ILE A 284 3.22 -3.72 -5.37
CA ILE A 284 2.48 -2.60 -5.94
C ILE A 284 1.78 -3.10 -7.20
N VAL A 285 0.47 -2.91 -7.27
CA VAL A 285 -0.35 -3.36 -8.39
C VAL A 285 -1.35 -2.29 -8.80
N GLY A 286 -1.51 -2.06 -10.10
CA GLY A 286 -2.67 -1.38 -10.64
C GLY A 286 -3.84 -2.34 -10.82
N LEU A 287 -5.05 -1.83 -10.69
CA LEU A 287 -6.29 -2.55 -10.93
C LEU A 287 -6.84 -2.22 -12.32
N PRO A 288 -7.47 -3.17 -13.01
CA PRO A 288 -8.09 -2.89 -14.29
C PRO A 288 -9.34 -2.02 -14.10
N PRO A 289 -9.75 -1.27 -15.13
CA PRO A 289 -10.89 -0.35 -15.04
C PRO A 289 -12.18 -1.07 -14.69
N VAL A 290 -13.05 -0.36 -13.98
CA VAL A 290 -14.41 -0.82 -13.68
C VAL A 290 -15.22 -0.90 -14.98
N LYS A 291 -15.70 -2.10 -15.31
CA LYS A 291 -16.71 -2.30 -16.37
C LYS A 291 -18.10 -1.92 -15.90
#